data_AF-A0A0F9DKF6-F1
#
_entry.id   AF-A0A0F9DKF6-F1
#
_cell.length_a   1.000
_cell.length_b   1.000
_cell.length_c   1.000
_cell.angle_alpha   90.00
_cell.angle_beta   90.00
_cell.angle_gamma   90.00
#
_symmetry.space_group_name_H-M   'P 1'
#
loop_
_entity.id
_entity.type
_entity.pdbx_description
1 polymer ?
#
loop_
_entity_poly.entity_id
_entity_poly.type
_entity_poly.pdbx_seq_one_letter_code
_entity_poly.pdbx_strand_id
1 'polypeptide(L)' 'MSSGKIVQIIGAVVDVEFPRDNLPKVYDALLVEEAGLTLEVQQQLGDGVVRAIA' A
#
# COMPACT_ATOMS: atom_id res chain seq x y z
N MET A 1 -8.13 9.79 -6.90
CA MET A 1 -7.35 9.31 -5.75
C MET A 1 -8.07 8.09 -5.21
N SER A 2 -7.43 6.93 -5.28
CA SER A 2 -7.97 5.71 -4.65
C SER A 2 -7.42 5.60 -3.23
N SER A 3 -8.26 5.13 -2.31
CA SER A 3 -7.84 4.76 -0.96
C SER A 3 -7.72 3.25 -0.85
N GLY A 4 -6.76 2.81 -0.04
CA GLY A 4 -6.56 1.41 0.31
C GLY A 4 -6.76 1.20 1.81
N LYS A 5 -6.84 -0.06 2.22
CA LYS A 5 -6.95 -0.46 3.62
C LYS A 5 -5.71 -1.27 4.01
N ILE A 6 -5.06 -0.89 5.10
CA ILE A 6 -3.97 -1.69 5.68
C ILE A 6 -4.55 -3.02 6.16
N VAL A 7 -3.99 -4.14 5.69
CA VAL A 7 -4.42 -5.50 6.09
C VAL A 7 -3.39 -6.19 6.98
N GLN A 8 -2.12 -5.82 6.91
CA GLN A 8 -1.06 -6.40 7.72
C GLN A 8 0.12 -5.44 7.92
N ILE A 9 0.74 -5.47 9.10
CA ILE A 9 1.97 -4.73 9.43
C ILE A 9 2.99 -5.71 10.02
N ILE A 10 4.18 -5.80 9.41
CA ILE A 10 5.32 -6.59 9.88
C ILE A 10 6.57 -5.72 9.85
N GLY A 11 6.87 -5.07 10.98
CA GLY A 11 7.96 -4.09 11.04
C GLY A 11 7.69 -2.92 10.09
N ALA A 12 8.65 -2.63 9.20
CA ALA A 12 8.50 -1.59 8.17
C ALA A 12 7.71 -2.05 6.94
N VAL A 13 7.36 -3.33 6.84
CA VAL A 13 6.60 -3.89 5.71
C VAL A 13 5.10 -3.78 6.02
N VAL A 14 4.35 -3.17 5.09
CA VAL A 14 2.92 -2.93 5.23
C VAL A 14 2.19 -3.47 4.00
N ASP A 15 1.27 -4.40 4.20
CA ASP A 15 0.40 -4.89 3.12
C ASP A 15 -0.90 -4.06 3.12
N VAL A 16 -1.29 -3.56 1.94
CA VAL A 16 -2.44 -2.67 1.73
C VAL A 16 -3.32 -3.23 0.63
N GLU A 17 -4.61 -3.38 0.90
CA GLU A 17 -5.62 -3.80 -0.06
C GLU A 17 -6.22 -2.58 -0.77
N PHE A 18 -6.29 -2.64 -2.10
CA PHE A 18 -6.94 -1.65 -2.96
C PHE A 18 -8.04 -2.31 -3.82
N PRO A 19 -9.03 -1.53 -4.27
CA PRO A 19 -9.94 -1.99 -5.32
C PRO A 19 -9.15 -2.45 -6.55
N ARG A 20 -9.54 -3.58 -7.15
CA ARG A 20 -8.80 -4.21 -8.27
C ARG A 20 -8.60 -3.27 -9.47
N ASP A 21 -9.55 -2.37 -9.71
CA ASP A 21 -9.49 -1.39 -10.80
C ASP A 21 -8.57 -0.19 -10.50
N ASN A 22 -8.10 -0.07 -9.26
CA ASN A 22 -7.30 1.05 -8.77
C ASN A 22 -6.06 0.57 -7.98
N LEU A 23 -5.40 -0.47 -8.51
CA LEU A 23 -4.19 -1.02 -7.91
C LEU A 23 -2.97 -0.11 -8.18
N PRO A 24 -2.27 0.37 -7.13
CA PRO A 24 -1.03 1.13 -7.28
C PRO A 24 0.05 0.32 -8.00
N LYS A 25 0.92 1.02 -8.74
CA LYS A 25 2.09 0.44 -9.40
C LYS A 25 3.23 0.29 -8.41
N VAL A 26 4.19 -0.56 -8.76
CA VAL A 26 5.48 -0.63 -8.06
C VAL A 26 6.16 0.74 -8.15
N TYR A 27 6.74 1.18 -7.04
CA TYR A 27 7.31 2.51 -6.79
C TYR A 27 6.32 3.67 -6.66
N ASP A 28 5.01 3.41 -6.66
CA ASP A 28 4.04 4.43 -6.26
C ASP A 28 4.15 4.70 -4.75
N ALA A 29 3.97 5.97 -4.38
CA ALA A 29 3.90 6.41 -3.00
C ALA A 29 2.46 6.32 -2.47
N LEU A 30 2.30 5.73 -1.28
CA LEU A 30 1.05 5.73 -0.51
C LEU A 30 1.22 6.65 0.69
N LEU A 31 0.30 7.59 0.86
CA LEU A 31 0.35 8.54 1.97
C LEU A 31 -0.62 8.12 3.07
N VAL A 32 -0.11 7.99 4.29
CA VAL A 32 -0.90 7.82 5.52
C VAL A 32 -0.97 9.18 6.21
N GLU A 33 -1.98 9.97 5.85
CA GLU A 33 -2.10 11.40 6.24
C GLU A 33 -2.06 11.61 7.76
N GLU A 34 -2.80 10.81 8.53
CA GLU A 34 -2.86 10.93 9.99
C GLU A 34 -1.51 10.68 10.68
N ALA A 35 -0.63 9.91 10.04
CA ALA A 35 0.69 9.57 10.56
C ALA A 35 1.82 10.43 9.97
N GLY A 36 1.52 11.24 8.94
CA GLY A 36 2.56 11.91 8.15
C GLY A 36 3.56 10.93 7.53
N LEU A 37 3.13 9.70 7.25
CA LEU A 37 3.98 8.60 6.81
C LEU A 37 3.79 8.35 5.31
N THR A 38 4.90 8.14 4.60
CA THR A 38 4.90 7.70 3.20
C THR A 38 5.33 6.25 3.13
N LEU A 39 4.58 5.43 2.39
CA LEU A 39 4.95 4.05 2.07
C LEU A 39 5.28 3.96 0.57
N GLU A 40 6.29 3.20 0.18
CA GLU A 40 6.59 2.93 -1.23
C GLU A 40 6.18 1.50 -1.60
N VAL A 41 5.37 1.35 -2.64
CA VAL A 41 4.94 0.04 -3.14
C VAL A 41 6.12 -0.74 -3.72
N GLN A 42 6.39 -1.93 -3.18
CA GLN A 42 7.46 -2.81 -3.65
C GLN A 42 6.95 -3.95 -4.53
N GLN A 43 5.74 -4.45 -4.29
CA GLN A 43 5.21 -5.62 -4.98
C GLN A 43 3.69 -5.62 -5.00
N GLN A 44 3.09 -6.13 -6.08
CA GLN A 44 1.68 -6.54 -6.13
C GLN A 44 1.59 -8.03 -5.77
N LEU A 45 0.89 -8.37 -4.68
CA LEU A 45 0.77 -9.75 -4.18
C LEU A 45 -0.36 -10.54 -4.85
N GLY A 46 -1.26 -9.85 -5.54
CA GLY A 46 -2.50 -10.43 -6.08
C GLY A 46 -3.71 -10.07 -5.22
N ASP A 47 -4.91 -10.38 -5.72
CA ASP A 47 -6.18 -10.12 -5.04
C ASP A 47 -6.44 -8.67 -4.57
N GLY A 48 -5.79 -7.69 -5.21
CA GLY A 48 -5.91 -6.28 -4.83
C GLY A 48 -4.92 -5.85 -3.76
N VAL A 49 -4.04 -6.74 -3.28
CA VAL A 49 -3.07 -6.45 -2.24
C VAL A 49 -1.73 -6.01 -2.84
N VAL A 50 -1.19 -4.92 -2.31
CA VAL A 50 0.18 -4.48 -2.54
C VAL A 50 0.98 -4.56 -1.25
N ARG A 51 2.26 -4.88 -1.37
CA ARG A 51 3.25 -4.79 -0.30
C ARG A 51 4.03 -3.49 -0.45
N ALA A 52 4.04 -2.69 0.59
CA ALA A 52 4.77 -1.43 0.66
C ALA A 52 5.76 -1.43 1.83
N ILE A 53 6.72 -0.51 1.79
CA ILE A 53 7.70 -0.27 2.88
C ILE A 53 7.63 1.18 3.34
N ALA A 54 7.75 1.39 4.65
CA ALA A 54 7.83 2.70 5.31
C ALA A 54 9.24 3.31 5.26
#